data_AF-X1A032-F1
#
_entry.id   AF-X1A032-F1
#
_cell.length_a   1.000
_cell.length_b   1.000
_cell.length_c   1.000
_cell.angle_alpha   90.00
_cell.angle_beta   90.00
_cell.angle_gamma   90.00
#
_symmetry.space_group_name_H-M   'P 1'
#
loop_
_entity.id
_entity.type
_entity.pdbx_description
1 polymer ?
#
loop_
_entity_poly.entity_id
_entity_poly.type
_entity_poly.pdbx_seq_one_letter_code
_entity_poly.pdbx_strand_id
1 'polypeptide(L)'
;NISDRKDIATTEAGLKEILEGGKKLVPNLPVRAAIRNFAGLRAVPDTYDFIIDNTDVYGFINVVGILSPGLTSCYAIAERVVEFLELLGVNIKVKEDYNPIRPKPEMFKDFTKKELDNKIEEDPAWGRIICRCETIPEKEILNAIHSPVGANTLDGIKFRCRPGMGRCQGGFCKPRLIEILSRELKIPYEEVVKMGEDTNFLVAKTKDVVSQ
;
A
#
# COMPACT_ATOMS: atom_id res chain seq x y z
N ASN A 1 12.27 16.77 -17.55
CA ASN A 1 12.22 16.96 -16.08
C ASN A 1 11.04 17.83 -15.72
N ILE A 2 10.29 17.45 -14.69
CA ILE A 2 9.13 18.20 -14.19
C ILE A 2 9.66 19.34 -13.32
N SER A 3 9.05 20.53 -13.41
CA SER A 3 9.46 21.72 -12.63
C SER A 3 9.05 21.62 -11.16
N ASP A 4 7.89 21.03 -10.89
CA ASP A 4 7.39 20.78 -9.54
C ASP A 4 7.77 19.36 -9.07
N ARG A 5 8.51 19.28 -7.96
CA ARG A 5 8.97 18.03 -7.33
C ARG A 5 7.88 17.33 -6.50
N LYS A 6 6.67 17.88 -6.44
CA LYS A 6 5.49 17.27 -5.79
C LYS A 6 4.39 16.91 -6.78
N ASP A 7 4.59 17.20 -8.06
CA ASP A 7 3.57 16.94 -9.07
C ASP A 7 3.43 15.43 -9.36
N ILE A 8 2.32 14.88 -8.88
CA ILE A 8 1.89 13.50 -9.09
C ILE A 8 0.59 13.45 -9.92
N ALA A 9 0.28 14.53 -10.65
CA ALA A 9 -0.91 14.61 -11.48
C ALA A 9 -0.77 13.75 -12.75
N THR A 10 -1.90 13.22 -13.21
CA THR A 10 -2.00 12.64 -14.55
C THR A 10 -2.42 13.73 -15.52
N THR A 11 -1.66 13.93 -16.60
CA THR A 11 -1.93 14.97 -17.60
C THR A 11 -2.63 14.38 -18.83
N GLU A 12 -3.42 15.20 -19.52
CA GLU A 12 -4.04 14.80 -20.80
C GLU A 12 -2.97 14.39 -21.83
N ALA A 13 -1.88 15.15 -21.93
CA ALA A 13 -0.77 14.86 -22.82
C ALA A 13 -0.12 13.50 -22.51
N GLY A 14 0.17 13.21 -21.24
CA GLY A 14 0.75 11.92 -20.84
C GLY A 14 -0.21 10.74 -21.05
N LEU A 15 -1.51 10.93 -20.78
CA LEU A 15 -2.52 9.91 -21.06
C LEU A 15 -2.66 9.66 -22.57
N LYS A 16 -2.59 10.70 -23.40
CA LYS A 16 -2.61 10.58 -24.86
C LYS A 16 -1.40 9.79 -25.37
N GLU A 17 -0.21 10.10 -24.89
CA GLU A 17 1.02 9.36 -25.23
C GLU A 17 0.90 7.86 -24.91
N ILE A 18 0.42 7.52 -23.70
CA ILE A 18 0.19 6.13 -23.28
C ILE A 18 -0.82 5.43 -24.20
N LEU A 19 -1.92 6.09 -24.53
CA LEU A 19 -2.96 5.52 -25.40
C LEU A 19 -2.47 5.30 -26.83
N GLU A 20 -1.74 6.25 -27.40
CA GLU A 20 -1.16 6.12 -28.75
C GLU A 20 -0.10 5.03 -28.80
N GLY A 21 0.78 4.97 -27.79
CA GLY A 21 1.77 3.89 -27.65
C GLY A 21 1.10 2.52 -27.51
N GLY A 22 0.10 2.40 -26.64
CA GLY A 22 -0.64 1.16 -26.42
C GLY A 22 -1.36 0.66 -27.69
N LYS A 23 -1.96 1.57 -28.48
CA LYS A 23 -2.64 1.23 -29.74
C LYS A 23 -1.71 0.68 -30.81
N LYS A 24 -0.41 1.01 -30.79
CA LYS A 24 0.58 0.40 -31.70
C LYS A 24 0.75 -1.09 -31.45
N LEU A 25 0.60 -1.54 -30.20
CA LEU A 25 0.70 -2.94 -29.80
C LEU A 25 -0.66 -3.65 -29.87
N VAL A 26 -1.73 -2.96 -29.48
CA VAL A 26 -3.10 -3.50 -29.44
C VAL A 26 -4.05 -2.51 -30.11
N PRO A 27 -4.30 -2.63 -31.43
CA PRO A 27 -5.12 -1.68 -32.17
C PRO A 27 -6.54 -1.49 -31.60
N ASN A 28 -7.14 -2.57 -31.08
CA ASN A 28 -8.48 -2.57 -30.47
C ASN A 28 -8.43 -2.39 -28.94
N LEU A 29 -7.54 -1.54 -28.43
CA LEU A 29 -7.42 -1.27 -26.99
C LEU A 29 -8.75 -0.71 -26.42
N PRO A 30 -9.37 -1.37 -25.42
CA PRO A 30 -10.65 -0.92 -24.87
C PRO A 30 -10.45 0.24 -23.89
N VAL A 31 -10.29 1.46 -24.42
CA VAL A 31 -9.98 2.67 -23.63
C VAL A 31 -10.97 2.92 -22.48
N ARG A 32 -12.25 2.61 -22.68
CA ARG A 32 -13.31 2.77 -21.67
C ARG A 32 -13.22 1.76 -20.51
N ALA A 33 -12.33 0.78 -20.60
CA ALA A 33 -12.11 -0.19 -19.53
C ALA A 33 -11.11 0.31 -18.46
N ALA A 34 -10.51 1.48 -18.63
CA ALA A 34 -9.64 2.08 -17.62
C ALA A 34 -10.44 2.39 -16.34
N ILE A 35 -10.00 1.82 -15.21
CA ILE A 35 -10.66 1.98 -13.91
C ILE A 35 -9.93 2.94 -12.96
N ARG A 36 -8.65 3.22 -13.22
CA ARG A 36 -7.82 4.14 -12.44
C ARG A 36 -6.59 4.56 -13.24
N ASN A 37 -6.24 5.84 -13.13
CA ASN A 37 -4.96 6.39 -13.58
C ASN A 37 -4.20 6.92 -12.36
N PHE A 38 -2.88 6.87 -12.42
CA PHE A 38 -2.01 7.43 -11.40
C PHE A 38 -0.68 7.83 -12.04
N ALA A 39 0.00 8.78 -11.42
CA ALA A 39 1.40 9.10 -11.70
C ALA A 39 2.20 8.97 -10.40
N GLY A 40 3.51 8.86 -10.54
CA GLY A 40 4.43 8.78 -9.43
C GLY A 40 5.76 9.40 -9.82
N LEU A 41 6.46 9.95 -8.84
CA LEU A 41 7.75 10.58 -9.03
C LEU A 41 8.87 9.58 -8.77
N ARG A 42 9.90 9.64 -9.61
CA ARG A 42 11.15 8.90 -9.41
C ARG A 42 12.23 9.89 -8.99
N ALA A 43 12.89 9.62 -7.88
CA ALA A 43 14.07 10.36 -7.45
C ALA A 43 15.27 9.88 -8.29
N VAL A 44 15.49 10.50 -9.46
CA VAL A 44 16.61 10.18 -10.35
C VAL A 44 17.76 11.14 -10.02
N PRO A 45 18.94 10.64 -9.62
CA PRO A 45 20.12 11.47 -9.42
C PRO A 45 20.80 11.78 -10.75
N ASP A 46 21.60 12.85 -10.80
CA ASP A 46 22.36 13.23 -12.00
C ASP A 46 23.47 12.23 -12.36
N THR A 47 23.85 11.37 -11.41
CA THR A 47 24.83 10.30 -11.58
C THR A 47 24.30 9.08 -12.34
N TYR A 48 22.97 8.98 -12.54
CA TYR A 48 22.27 7.83 -13.14
C TYR A 48 22.47 6.48 -12.41
N ASP A 49 23.10 6.47 -11.24
CA ASP A 49 23.28 5.30 -10.36
C ASP A 49 22.84 5.61 -8.93
N PHE A 50 22.64 4.57 -8.12
CA PHE A 50 22.27 4.72 -6.72
C PHE A 50 23.36 5.44 -5.94
N ILE A 51 22.95 6.31 -5.02
CA ILE A 51 23.87 6.97 -4.10
C ILE A 51 23.67 6.29 -2.75
N ILE A 52 24.59 5.38 -2.44
CA ILE A 52 24.68 4.69 -1.16
C ILE A 52 26.02 5.09 -0.55
N ASP A 53 26.03 6.20 0.18
CA ASP A 53 27.28 6.84 0.62
C ASP A 53 27.14 7.66 1.90
N ASN A 54 28.26 7.94 2.57
CA ASN A 54 28.29 8.85 3.71
C ASN A 54 28.26 10.32 3.26
N THR A 55 27.97 11.21 4.21
CA THR A 55 28.11 12.66 4.00
C THR A 55 29.18 13.22 4.93
N ASP A 56 29.42 14.52 4.83
CA ASP A 56 30.25 15.27 5.79
C ASP A 56 29.63 15.31 7.20
N VAL A 57 28.34 14.96 7.34
CA VAL A 57 27.66 14.86 8.63
C VAL A 57 27.90 13.47 9.21
N TYR A 58 28.60 13.43 10.35
CA TYR A 58 28.91 12.19 11.06
C TYR A 58 27.63 11.37 11.33
N GLY A 59 27.70 10.08 10.98
CA GLY A 59 26.60 9.13 11.19
C GLY A 59 25.45 9.23 10.16
N PHE A 60 25.53 10.12 9.18
CA PHE A 60 24.50 10.26 8.14
C PHE A 60 24.90 9.50 6.87
N ILE A 61 24.11 8.47 6.53
CA ILE A 61 24.28 7.62 5.33
C ILE A 61 23.10 7.90 4.37
N ASN A 62 23.43 8.28 3.14
CA ASN A 62 22.45 8.40 2.06
C ASN A 62 22.14 7.02 1.47
N VAL A 63 20.86 6.76 1.22
CA VAL A 63 20.37 5.67 0.37
C VAL A 63 19.35 6.28 -0.58
N VAL A 64 19.84 6.98 -1.60
CA VAL A 64 19.02 7.82 -2.49
C VAL A 64 19.22 7.44 -3.94
N GLY A 65 18.35 7.93 -4.81
CA GLY A 65 18.43 7.62 -6.23
C GLY A 65 17.96 6.22 -6.59
N ILE A 66 17.29 5.52 -5.67
CA ILE A 66 16.85 4.14 -5.87
C ILE A 66 15.66 4.11 -6.85
N LEU A 67 15.90 3.59 -8.06
CA LEU A 67 14.91 3.49 -9.14
C LEU A 67 14.27 2.09 -9.20
N SER A 68 13.98 1.59 -10.41
CA SER A 68 13.36 0.27 -10.63
C SER A 68 14.06 -0.91 -9.95
N PRO A 69 15.40 -0.96 -9.79
CA PRO A 69 16.02 -2.12 -9.16
C PRO A 69 15.89 -2.13 -7.64
N GLY A 70 15.31 -1.10 -7.00
CA GLY A 70 15.37 -0.96 -5.53
C GLY A 70 14.86 -2.15 -4.74
N LEU A 71 13.75 -2.75 -5.17
CA LEU A 71 13.22 -3.94 -4.51
C LEU A 71 14.07 -5.19 -4.78
N THR A 72 14.62 -5.31 -6.00
CA THR A 72 15.45 -6.47 -6.38
C THR A 72 16.86 -6.41 -5.79
N SER A 73 17.39 -5.22 -5.52
CA SER A 73 18.73 -4.99 -4.97
C SER A 73 18.73 -4.66 -3.49
N CYS A 74 17.58 -4.74 -2.80
CA CYS A 74 17.46 -4.30 -1.41
C CYS A 74 18.44 -5.03 -0.46
N TYR A 75 18.76 -6.29 -0.72
CA TYR A 75 19.75 -7.05 0.05
C TYR A 75 21.17 -6.51 -0.15
N ALA A 76 21.58 -6.25 -1.39
CA ALA A 76 22.89 -5.67 -1.70
C ALA A 76 23.02 -4.22 -1.15
N ILE A 77 21.93 -3.44 -1.20
CA ILE A 77 21.87 -2.13 -0.56
C ILE A 77 22.10 -2.27 0.95
N ALA A 78 21.46 -3.24 1.59
CA ALA A 78 21.61 -3.48 3.03
C ALA A 78 23.05 -3.89 3.40
N GLU A 79 23.69 -4.76 2.62
CA GLU A 79 25.11 -5.13 2.80
C GLU A 79 26.01 -3.89 2.73
N ARG A 80 25.81 -3.04 1.72
CA ARG A 80 26.56 -1.79 1.58
C ARG A 80 26.37 -0.83 2.76
N VAL A 81 25.16 -0.75 3.31
CA VAL A 81 24.89 0.06 4.51
C VAL A 81 25.58 -0.53 5.75
N VAL A 82 25.64 -1.86 5.89
CA VAL A 82 26.36 -2.51 6.99
C VAL A 82 27.85 -2.15 6.97
N GLU A 83 28.50 -2.16 5.80
CA GLU A 83 29.90 -1.73 5.67
C GLU A 83 30.13 -0.31 6.20
N PHE A 84 29.22 0.63 5.91
CA PHE A 84 29.32 2.00 6.43
C PHE A 84 29.13 2.06 7.95
N LEU A 85 28.23 1.26 8.51
CA LEU A 85 28.03 1.18 9.96
C LEU A 85 29.28 0.64 10.67
N GLU A 86 29.96 -0.35 10.10
CA GLU A 86 31.23 -0.85 10.62
C GLU A 86 32.32 0.23 10.60
N LEU A 87 32.43 0.98 9.50
CA LEU A 87 33.37 2.10 9.37
C LEU A 87 33.10 3.23 10.37
N LEU A 88 31.83 3.43 10.75
CA LEU A 88 31.43 4.39 11.79
C LEU A 88 31.71 3.90 13.22
N GLY A 89 32.19 2.65 13.37
CA GLY A 89 32.49 2.04 14.67
C GLY A 89 31.28 1.46 15.39
N VAL A 90 30.16 1.22 14.67
CA VAL A 90 28.99 0.56 15.26
C VAL A 90 29.36 -0.90 15.57
N ASN A 91 29.11 -1.33 16.81
CA ASN A 91 29.32 -2.72 17.21
C ASN A 91 28.18 -3.60 16.68
N ILE A 92 28.36 -4.17 15.50
CA ILE A 92 27.40 -5.06 14.85
C ILE A 92 27.61 -6.48 15.37
N LYS A 93 26.55 -7.07 15.94
CA LYS A 93 26.54 -8.46 16.39
C LYS A 93 25.47 -9.24 15.64
N VAL A 94 25.85 -10.42 15.14
CA VAL A 94 24.91 -11.34 14.52
C VAL A 94 23.88 -11.76 15.56
N LYS A 95 22.60 -11.71 15.16
CA LYS A 95 21.48 -12.18 15.98
C LYS A 95 21.24 -13.66 15.69
N GLU A 96 21.81 -14.53 16.53
CA GLU A 96 21.76 -15.99 16.36
C GLU A 96 20.34 -16.58 16.37
N ASP A 97 19.41 -15.93 17.07
CA ASP A 97 18.00 -16.33 17.19
C ASP A 97 17.07 -15.60 16.19
N TYR A 98 17.61 -15.05 15.11
CA TYR A 98 16.81 -14.38 14.09
C TYR A 98 15.92 -15.36 13.33
N ASN A 99 14.60 -15.12 13.35
CA ASN A 99 13.65 -15.84 12.51
C ASN A 99 13.37 -15.05 11.22
N PRO A 100 13.90 -15.48 10.05
CA PRO A 100 13.67 -14.79 8.79
C PRO A 100 12.29 -15.08 8.18
N ILE A 101 11.53 -16.02 8.75
CA ILE A 101 10.30 -16.52 8.16
C ILE A 101 9.15 -15.63 8.61
N ARG A 102 8.60 -14.87 7.66
CA ARG A 102 7.29 -14.21 7.81
C ARG A 102 6.21 -15.08 7.16
N PRO A 103 5.32 -15.73 7.94
CA PRO A 103 4.22 -16.50 7.39
C PRO A 103 3.38 -15.65 6.45
N LYS A 104 2.99 -16.24 5.32
CA LYS A 104 2.05 -15.62 4.39
C LYS A 104 0.68 -15.52 5.09
N PRO A 105 0.02 -14.35 5.10
CA PRO A 105 -1.36 -14.26 5.59
C PRO A 105 -2.28 -15.15 4.76
N GLU A 106 -3.20 -15.84 5.43
CA GLU A 106 -4.27 -16.59 4.77
C GLU A 106 -5.17 -15.65 3.96
N MET A 107 -5.42 -15.99 2.69
CA MET A 107 -6.38 -15.29 1.84
C MET A 107 -7.51 -16.23 1.41
N PHE A 108 -8.69 -15.69 1.17
CA PHE A 108 -9.88 -16.40 0.71
C PHE A 108 -9.59 -17.27 -0.52
N LYS A 109 -8.78 -16.75 -1.46
CA LYS A 109 -8.38 -17.45 -2.68
C LYS A 109 -7.44 -18.63 -2.46
N ASP A 110 -6.86 -18.76 -1.27
CA ASP A 110 -5.96 -19.85 -0.94
C ASP A 110 -6.73 -21.14 -0.58
N PHE A 111 -8.05 -21.07 -0.39
CA PHE A 111 -8.88 -22.19 0.05
C PHE A 111 -9.76 -22.76 -1.07
N THR A 112 -9.92 -24.08 -1.03
CA THR A 112 -11.01 -24.76 -1.74
C THR A 112 -12.35 -24.45 -1.09
N LYS A 113 -13.45 -24.73 -1.81
CA LYS A 113 -14.80 -24.55 -1.27
C LYS A 113 -15.01 -25.30 0.06
N LYS A 114 -14.57 -26.56 0.14
CA LYS A 114 -14.73 -27.40 1.34
C LYS A 114 -13.97 -26.84 2.54
N GLU A 115 -12.75 -26.38 2.33
CA GLU A 115 -11.95 -25.75 3.40
C GLU A 115 -12.55 -24.43 3.85
N LEU A 116 -13.08 -23.65 2.91
CA LEU A 116 -13.77 -22.40 3.21
C LEU A 116 -15.06 -22.65 3.99
N ASP A 117 -15.86 -23.67 3.63
CA ASP A 117 -17.08 -24.04 4.37
C ASP A 117 -16.73 -24.34 5.84
N ASN A 118 -15.70 -25.16 6.09
CA ASN A 118 -15.22 -25.42 7.45
C ASN A 118 -14.76 -24.13 8.17
N LYS A 119 -13.99 -23.28 7.49
CA LYS A 119 -13.54 -22.00 8.07
C LYS A 119 -14.69 -21.04 8.40
N ILE A 120 -15.78 -21.07 7.62
CA ILE A 120 -16.99 -20.28 7.88
C ILE A 120 -17.73 -20.81 9.10
N GLU A 121 -17.75 -22.14 9.30
CA GLU A 121 -18.30 -22.76 10.51
C GLU A 121 -17.51 -22.35 11.77
N GLU A 122 -16.18 -22.29 11.67
CA GLU A 122 -15.29 -21.85 12.77
C GLU A 122 -15.36 -20.34 13.03
N ASP A 123 -15.32 -19.53 11.97
CA ASP A 123 -15.39 -18.08 12.03
C ASP A 123 -16.26 -17.52 10.88
N PRO A 124 -17.51 -17.10 11.19
CA PRO A 124 -18.43 -16.55 10.20
C PRO A 124 -17.90 -15.34 9.43
N ALA A 125 -16.85 -14.66 9.91
CA ALA A 125 -16.21 -13.54 9.21
C ALA A 125 -15.58 -13.96 7.87
N TRP A 126 -15.25 -15.25 7.68
CA TRP A 126 -14.83 -15.78 6.37
C TRP A 126 -15.95 -15.75 5.32
N GLY A 127 -17.21 -15.83 5.75
CA GLY A 127 -18.38 -15.83 4.86
C GLY A 127 -18.90 -14.43 4.53
N ARG A 128 -18.48 -13.41 5.28
CA ARG A 128 -18.94 -12.02 5.13
C ARG A 128 -18.10 -11.27 4.11
N ILE A 129 -18.51 -11.29 2.85
CA ILE A 129 -17.80 -10.56 1.79
C ILE A 129 -17.99 -9.05 1.93
N ILE A 130 -16.88 -8.34 2.17
CA ILE A 130 -16.83 -6.87 2.28
C ILE A 130 -16.56 -6.23 0.93
N CYS A 131 -15.61 -6.75 0.15
CA CYS A 131 -15.32 -6.27 -1.20
C CYS A 131 -15.71 -7.32 -2.24
N ARG A 132 -16.82 -7.09 -2.96
CA ARG A 132 -17.26 -8.00 -4.03
C ARG A 132 -16.35 -8.00 -5.26
N CYS A 133 -15.75 -6.86 -5.61
CA CYS A 133 -14.93 -6.76 -6.81
C CYS A 133 -13.64 -7.60 -6.72
N GLU A 134 -13.05 -7.67 -5.53
CA GLU A 134 -11.81 -8.43 -5.28
C GLU A 134 -12.08 -9.71 -4.46
N THR A 135 -13.35 -9.99 -4.13
CA THR A 135 -13.81 -11.13 -3.30
C THR A 135 -13.07 -11.23 -1.96
N ILE A 136 -13.16 -10.15 -1.16
CA ILE A 136 -12.46 -10.04 0.13
C ILE A 136 -13.44 -10.20 1.29
N PRO A 137 -13.28 -11.22 2.16
CA PRO A 137 -14.08 -11.41 3.37
C PRO A 137 -13.67 -10.46 4.50
N GLU A 138 -14.55 -10.29 5.49
CA GLU A 138 -14.29 -9.51 6.71
C GLU A 138 -13.05 -10.05 7.43
N LYS A 139 -12.87 -11.38 7.47
CA LYS A 139 -11.74 -12.02 8.17
C LYS A 139 -10.36 -11.59 7.65
N GLU A 140 -10.18 -11.45 6.34
CA GLU A 140 -8.91 -10.97 5.78
C GLU A 140 -8.58 -9.55 6.26
N ILE A 141 -9.59 -8.69 6.33
CA ILE A 141 -9.46 -7.31 6.80
C ILE A 141 -9.08 -7.31 8.29
N LEU A 142 -9.74 -8.12 9.11
CA LEU A 142 -9.42 -8.28 10.52
C LEU A 142 -7.98 -8.80 10.73
N ASN A 143 -7.57 -9.80 9.95
CA ASN A 143 -6.20 -10.32 9.98
C ASN A 143 -5.17 -9.24 9.65
N ALA A 144 -5.47 -8.34 8.69
CA ALA A 144 -4.59 -7.23 8.36
C ALA A 144 -4.53 -6.17 9.47
N ILE A 145 -5.67 -5.84 10.10
CA ILE A 145 -5.74 -4.87 11.20
C ILE A 145 -4.97 -5.39 12.42
N HIS A 146 -5.12 -6.66 12.77
CA HIS A 146 -4.50 -7.25 13.98
C HIS A 146 -3.08 -7.81 13.76
N SER A 147 -2.49 -7.61 12.59
CA SER A 147 -1.09 -8.01 12.35
C SER A 147 -0.11 -7.19 13.20
N PRO A 148 1.15 -7.66 13.45
CA PRO A 148 2.10 -6.96 14.32
C PRO A 148 2.36 -5.49 13.95
N VAL A 149 2.28 -5.16 12.65
CA VAL A 149 2.24 -3.78 12.13
C VAL A 149 0.90 -3.60 11.43
N GLY A 150 -0.15 -3.50 12.24
CA GLY A 150 -1.55 -3.52 11.83
C GLY A 150 -1.91 -2.47 10.79
N ALA A 151 -2.85 -2.77 9.91
CA ALA A 151 -3.44 -1.78 9.03
C ALA A 151 -4.41 -0.87 9.82
N ASN A 152 -4.07 0.41 9.94
CA ASN A 152 -4.86 1.41 10.66
C ASN A 152 -5.53 2.45 9.74
N THR A 153 -5.38 2.31 8.42
CA THR A 153 -5.98 3.19 7.41
C THR A 153 -6.65 2.38 6.30
N LEU A 154 -7.53 3.01 5.52
CA LEU A 154 -8.17 2.31 4.39
C LEU A 154 -7.15 1.88 3.35
N ASP A 155 -6.15 2.70 3.02
CA ASP A 155 -5.08 2.32 2.10
C ASP A 155 -4.18 1.25 2.74
N GLY A 156 -3.97 1.26 4.06
CA GLY A 156 -3.28 0.21 4.79
C GLY A 156 -3.94 -1.17 4.62
N ILE A 157 -5.27 -1.24 4.65
CA ILE A 157 -6.05 -2.45 4.35
C ILE A 157 -5.98 -2.76 2.86
N LYS A 158 -6.19 -1.76 1.99
CA LYS A 158 -6.14 -1.92 0.53
C LYS A 158 -4.81 -2.51 0.05
N PHE A 159 -3.67 -2.09 0.60
CA PHE A 159 -2.37 -2.61 0.18
C PHE A 159 -2.10 -4.03 0.69
N ARG A 160 -2.77 -4.46 1.78
CA ARG A 160 -2.63 -5.82 2.34
C ARG A 160 -3.63 -6.82 1.74
N CYS A 161 -4.89 -6.41 1.58
CA CYS A 161 -6.00 -7.30 1.21
C CYS A 161 -6.68 -6.91 -0.11
N ARG A 162 -6.33 -5.77 -0.72
CA ARG A 162 -6.89 -5.25 -1.98
C ARG A 162 -8.32 -4.66 -1.99
N PRO A 163 -9.11 -4.52 -0.91
CA PRO A 163 -10.44 -3.93 -1.04
C PRO A 163 -10.34 -2.50 -1.59
N GLY A 164 -11.18 -2.19 -2.59
CA GLY A 164 -11.13 -0.91 -3.30
C GLY A 164 -10.13 -0.83 -4.45
N MET A 165 -9.38 -1.89 -4.77
CA MET A 165 -8.56 -1.97 -5.98
C MET A 165 -9.33 -2.41 -7.23
N GLY A 166 -10.50 -3.03 -7.07
CA GLY A 166 -11.33 -3.50 -8.18
C GLY A 166 -12.10 -2.38 -8.89
N ARG A 167 -12.94 -2.75 -9.87
CA ARG A 167 -13.63 -1.80 -10.79
C ARG A 167 -14.37 -0.65 -10.09
N CYS A 168 -14.94 -0.89 -8.91
CA CYS A 168 -15.69 0.12 -8.18
C CYS A 168 -14.83 1.15 -7.43
N GLN A 169 -13.50 0.96 -7.36
CA GLN A 169 -12.56 1.84 -6.68
C GLN A 169 -12.95 2.19 -5.23
N GLY A 170 -13.58 1.22 -4.56
CA GLY A 170 -14.04 1.34 -3.18
C GLY A 170 -15.39 2.02 -3.00
N GLY A 171 -16.12 2.32 -4.07
CA GLY A 171 -17.45 2.96 -4.00
C GLY A 171 -18.47 2.21 -3.11
N PHE A 172 -18.33 0.89 -2.94
CA PHE A 172 -19.24 0.08 -2.13
C PHE A 172 -18.64 -0.39 -0.80
N CYS A 173 -17.37 -0.80 -0.78
CA CYS A 173 -16.78 -1.38 0.42
C CYS A 173 -16.26 -0.33 1.42
N LYS A 174 -16.02 0.94 1.01
CA LYS A 174 -15.48 1.98 1.89
C LYS A 174 -16.29 2.20 3.18
N PRO A 175 -17.63 2.38 3.15
CA PRO A 175 -18.40 2.57 4.38
C PRO A 175 -18.24 1.40 5.38
N ARG A 176 -18.21 0.16 4.87
CA ARG A 176 -17.98 -1.03 5.69
C ARG A 176 -16.54 -1.09 6.24
N LEU A 177 -15.55 -0.68 5.46
CA LEU A 177 -14.16 -0.60 5.94
C LEU A 177 -14.01 0.43 7.06
N ILE A 178 -14.68 1.58 6.93
CA ILE A 178 -14.71 2.62 7.96
C ILE A 178 -15.34 2.08 9.25
N GLU A 179 -16.43 1.33 9.13
CA GLU A 179 -17.07 0.66 10.27
C GLU A 179 -16.17 -0.37 10.95
N ILE A 180 -15.51 -1.23 10.18
CA ILE A 180 -14.60 -2.22 10.73
C ILE A 180 -13.42 -1.52 11.42
N LEU A 181 -12.79 -0.52 10.80
CA LEU A 181 -11.67 0.21 11.41
C LEU A 181 -12.07 0.93 12.69
N SER A 182 -13.19 1.65 12.68
CA SER A 182 -13.70 2.34 13.87
C SER A 182 -13.95 1.34 15.02
N ARG A 183 -14.56 0.20 14.72
CA ARG A 183 -14.84 -0.87 15.69
C ARG A 183 -13.57 -1.49 16.25
N GLU A 184 -12.65 -1.94 15.39
CA GLU A 184 -11.45 -2.67 15.81
C GLU A 184 -10.44 -1.75 16.51
N LEU A 185 -10.30 -0.50 16.06
CA LEU A 185 -9.36 0.46 16.65
C LEU A 185 -9.96 1.29 17.79
N LYS A 186 -11.27 1.18 18.02
CA LYS A 186 -12.02 1.95 19.03
C LYS A 186 -11.88 3.47 18.85
N ILE A 187 -11.87 3.91 17.59
CA ILE A 187 -11.81 5.33 17.23
C ILE A 187 -13.15 5.79 16.65
N PRO A 188 -13.52 7.08 16.79
CA PRO A 188 -14.66 7.66 16.09
C PRO A 188 -14.57 7.47 14.57
N TYR A 189 -15.73 7.47 13.90
CA TYR A 189 -15.79 7.36 12.44
C TYR A 189 -15.04 8.48 11.72
N GLU A 190 -15.03 9.67 12.32
CA GLU A 190 -14.41 10.89 11.85
C GLU A 190 -12.87 10.79 11.87
N GLU A 191 -12.30 9.97 12.76
CA GLU A 191 -10.85 9.75 12.86
C GLU A 191 -10.35 8.70 11.85
N VAL A 192 -11.24 8.02 11.12
CA VAL A 192 -10.84 7.05 10.10
C VAL A 192 -10.32 7.77 8.85
N VAL A 193 -9.05 7.54 8.54
CA VAL A 193 -8.34 8.18 7.42
C VAL A 193 -8.08 7.25 6.25
N LYS A 194 -7.87 7.85 5.06
CA LYS A 194 -7.48 7.12 3.85
C LYS A 194 -6.04 6.62 3.92
N MET A 195 -5.06 7.50 4.13
CA MET A 195 -3.63 7.17 4.00
C MET A 195 -2.76 7.82 5.09
N GLY A 196 -3.27 8.84 5.78
CA GLY A 196 -2.55 9.59 6.82
C GLY A 196 -3.36 10.79 7.27
N GLU A 197 -2.70 11.73 7.94
CA GLU A 197 -3.30 12.99 8.40
C GLU A 197 -3.99 13.76 7.25
N ASP A 198 -5.04 14.51 7.58
CA ASP A 198 -5.85 15.31 6.64
C ASP A 198 -6.48 14.51 5.48
N THR A 199 -6.65 13.21 5.64
CA THR A 199 -7.33 12.34 4.65
C THR A 199 -8.60 11.67 5.18
N ASN A 200 -9.27 12.33 6.13
CA ASN A 200 -10.52 11.89 6.74
C ASN A 200 -11.65 11.83 5.70
N PHE A 201 -12.51 10.82 5.80
CA PHE A 201 -13.68 10.70 4.93
C PHE A 201 -14.91 11.45 5.46
N LEU A 202 -15.00 11.55 6.79
CA LEU A 202 -16.15 12.05 7.51
C LEU A 202 -15.70 13.24 8.36
N VAL A 203 -16.41 14.35 8.24
CA VAL A 203 -16.09 15.59 8.96
C VAL A 203 -16.94 15.75 10.22
N ALA A 204 -18.23 15.43 10.12
CA ALA A 204 -19.19 15.51 11.21
C ALA A 204 -20.43 14.68 10.89
N LYS A 205 -21.28 14.46 11.90
CA LYS A 205 -22.62 13.89 11.69
C LYS A 205 -23.50 14.93 11.01
N THR A 206 -24.35 14.46 10.08
CA THR A 206 -25.23 15.33 9.31
C THR A 206 -26.14 16.21 10.17
N LYS A 207 -26.66 15.70 11.29
CA LYS A 207 -27.54 16.46 12.18
C LYS A 207 -26.85 17.61 12.90
N ASP A 208 -25.54 17.50 13.14
CA ASP A 208 -24.76 18.48 13.89
C ASP A 208 -24.37 19.68 13.02
N VAL A 209 -24.36 19.50 11.69
CA VAL A 209 -24.03 20.55 10.71
C VAL A 209 -25.25 21.36 10.27
N VAL A 210 -26.44 20.73 10.22
CA VAL A 210 -27.68 21.37 9.75
C VAL A 210 -28.37 22.21 10.85
N SER A 211 -27.89 22.12 12.09
CA SER A 211 -28.42 22.84 13.24
C SER A 211 -27.66 24.14 13.58
N GLN A 212 -26.79 24.60 12.68
CA GLN A 212 -26.16 25.94 12.68
C GLN A 212 -26.68 26.76 11.50
#